data_AF-A0A661GP53-F1
#
_entry.id   AF-A0A661GP53-F1
#
_cell.length_a   1.000
_cell.length_b   1.000
_cell.length_c   1.000
_cell.angle_alpha   90.00
_cell.angle_beta   90.00
_cell.angle_gamma   90.00
#
_symmetry.space_group_name_H-M   'P 1'
#
loop_
_entity.id
_entity.type
_entity.pdbx_description
1 polymer ?
#
loop_
_entity_poly.entity_id
_entity_poly.type
_entity_poly.pdbx_seq_one_letter_code
_entity_poly.pdbx_strand_id
1 'polypeptide(L)'
;MFCHDASRYCLFLPGLRKPQFAELGERWFRSLYLASLAALGSSDALVGRAGLALGPIRFDTATDRSVQGSLNIARQDLNAKVMRVANVMELDPVAIACRLNHRPATVYGKLVWPDRAMLEAIASLA
;
A
#
# COMPACT_ATOMS: atom_id res chain seq x y z
N MET A 1 0.48 8.76 1.21
CA MET A 1 0.88 7.51 0.53
C MET A 1 1.79 6.77 1.48
N PHE A 2 1.61 5.46 1.58
CA PHE A 2 2.36 4.56 2.46
C PHE A 2 3.09 3.55 1.58
N CYS A 3 4.27 3.09 1.99
CA CYS A 3 5.03 2.07 1.29
C CYS A 3 5.57 1.08 2.32
N HIS A 4 5.34 -0.21 2.10
CA HIS A 4 5.87 -1.25 2.95
C HIS A 4 7.34 -1.53 2.61
N ASP A 5 8.21 -1.56 3.61
CA ASP A 5 9.66 -1.61 3.38
C ASP A 5 10.10 -2.86 2.63
N ALA A 6 9.68 -4.05 3.07
CA ALA A 6 10.17 -5.29 2.46
C ALA A 6 9.62 -5.50 1.04
N SER A 7 8.30 -5.36 0.87
CA SER A 7 7.62 -5.67 -0.41
C SER A 7 7.57 -4.50 -1.40
N ARG A 8 7.79 -3.26 -0.94
CA ARG A 8 7.45 -2.02 -1.67
C ARG A 8 5.96 -1.81 -1.97
N TYR A 9 5.09 -2.55 -1.27
CA TYR A 9 3.65 -2.43 -1.42
C TYR A 9 3.16 -1.04 -1.02
N CYS A 10 2.56 -0.32 -1.95
CA CYS A 10 2.16 1.07 -1.82
C CYS A 10 0.64 1.20 -1.64
N LEU A 11 0.23 2.05 -0.71
CA LEU A 11 -1.16 2.43 -0.50
C LEU A 11 -1.33 3.94 -0.59
N PHE A 12 -2.40 4.39 -1.22
CA PHE A 12 -2.74 5.81 -1.31
C PHE A 12 -4.14 6.05 -0.73
N LEU A 13 -4.21 6.91 0.28
CA LEU A 13 -5.47 7.35 0.89
C LEU A 13 -5.67 8.84 0.57
N PRO A 14 -6.60 9.20 -0.34
CA PRO A 14 -6.86 10.58 -0.69
C PRO A 14 -7.53 11.33 0.47
N GLY A 15 -7.24 12.63 0.59
CA GLY A 15 -7.97 13.51 1.50
C GLY A 15 -7.77 13.28 3.00
N LEU A 16 -6.75 12.53 3.41
CA LEU A 16 -6.44 12.34 4.84
C LEU A 16 -6.12 13.70 5.50
N ARG A 17 -6.90 14.10 6.52
CA ARG A 17 -6.69 15.33 7.29
C ARG A 17 -6.30 15.00 8.74
N LYS A 18 -5.86 16.02 9.47
CA LYS A 18 -5.38 15.88 10.87
C LYS A 18 -6.28 15.04 11.77
N PRO A 19 -7.62 15.21 11.80
CA PRO A 19 -8.49 14.41 12.66
C PRO A 19 -8.47 12.92 12.32
N GLN A 20 -8.39 12.55 11.04
CA GLN A 20 -8.39 11.16 10.60
C GLN A 20 -7.10 10.42 10.99
N PHE A 21 -6.03 11.12 11.36
CA PHE A 21 -4.81 10.46 11.83
C PHE A 21 -5.01 9.71 13.15
N ALA A 22 -5.97 10.13 13.99
CA ALA A 22 -6.30 9.41 15.23
C ALA A 22 -6.82 7.99 14.96
N GLU A 23 -7.53 7.78 13.86
CA GLU A 23 -8.09 6.49 13.44
C GLU A 23 -7.32 5.86 12.28
N LEU A 24 -6.10 6.36 11.96
CA LEU A 24 -5.39 5.98 10.74
C LEU A 24 -5.10 4.49 10.70
N GLY A 25 -4.55 3.92 11.77
CA GLY A 25 -4.20 2.50 11.82
C GLY A 25 -5.42 1.59 11.84
N GLU A 26 -6.32 1.83 12.80
CA GLU A 26 -7.44 0.93 13.10
C GLU A 26 -8.51 0.91 12.01
N ARG A 27 -8.80 2.07 11.42
CA ARG A 27 -9.89 2.22 10.47
C ARG A 27 -9.40 2.40 9.05
N TRP A 28 -8.69 3.49 8.79
CA TRP A 28 -8.47 3.96 7.42
C TRP A 28 -7.44 3.13 6.65
N PHE A 29 -6.28 2.88 7.25
CA PHE A 29 -5.22 2.06 6.67
C PHE A 29 -5.64 0.59 6.61
N ARG A 30 -6.15 0.04 7.71
CA ARG A 30 -6.61 -1.35 7.79
C ARG A 30 -7.65 -1.67 6.70
N SER A 31 -8.69 -0.85 6.57
CA SER A 31 -9.75 -1.08 5.58
C SER A 31 -9.20 -1.04 4.16
N LEU A 32 -8.36 -0.04 3.84
CA LEU A 32 -7.76 0.09 2.51
C LEU A 32 -6.84 -1.09 2.19
N TYR A 33 -5.99 -1.50 3.13
CA TYR A 33 -5.06 -2.60 2.96
C TYR A 33 -5.80 -3.93 2.72
N LEU A 34 -6.80 -4.26 3.55
CA LEU A 34 -7.55 -5.50 3.38
C LEU A 34 -8.36 -5.51 2.08
N ALA A 35 -8.98 -4.38 1.72
CA ALA A 35 -9.71 -4.25 0.47
C ALA A 35 -8.77 -4.38 -0.75
N SER A 36 -7.55 -3.84 -0.69
CA SER A 36 -6.59 -3.98 -1.79
C SER A 36 -6.04 -5.40 -1.92
N LEU A 37 -5.88 -6.14 -0.83
CA LEU A 37 -5.54 -7.58 -0.89
C LEU A 37 -6.64 -8.39 -1.56
N ALA A 38 -7.90 -8.15 -1.20
CA ALA A 38 -9.06 -8.81 -1.80
C ALA A 38 -9.16 -8.49 -3.30
N ALA A 39 -9.00 -7.21 -3.68
CA ALA A 39 -9.02 -6.77 -5.08
C ALA A 39 -7.89 -7.36 -5.93
N LEU A 40 -6.76 -7.72 -5.32
CA LEU A 40 -5.66 -8.44 -5.98
C LEU A 40 -5.90 -9.96 -6.09
N GLY A 41 -7.06 -10.46 -5.67
CA GLY A 41 -7.43 -11.87 -5.79
C GLY A 41 -6.98 -12.75 -4.61
N SER A 42 -6.65 -12.17 -3.46
CA SER A 42 -6.40 -12.96 -2.25
C SER A 42 -7.68 -13.69 -1.82
N SER A 43 -7.55 -14.92 -1.33
CA SER A 43 -8.69 -15.64 -0.75
C SER A 43 -9.17 -14.97 0.54
N ASP A 44 -10.47 -15.11 0.85
CA ASP A 44 -11.05 -14.58 2.09
C ASP A 44 -10.30 -15.06 3.34
N ALA A 45 -9.82 -16.31 3.33
CA ALA A 45 -9.01 -16.87 4.41
C ALA A 45 -7.66 -16.15 4.57
N LEU A 46 -6.99 -15.77 3.47
CA LEU A 46 -5.75 -15.00 3.51
C LEU A 46 -5.99 -13.55 3.97
N VAL A 47 -7.05 -12.91 3.48
CA VAL A 47 -7.44 -11.56 3.91
C VAL A 47 -7.78 -11.55 5.40
N GLY A 48 -8.52 -12.56 5.88
CA GLY A 48 -8.83 -12.74 7.30
C GLY A 48 -7.56 -12.89 8.16
N ARG A 49 -6.62 -13.74 7.74
CA ARG A 49 -5.32 -13.91 8.43
C ARG A 49 -4.51 -12.62 8.47
N ALA A 50 -4.39 -11.92 7.34
CA ALA A 50 -3.72 -10.62 7.29
C ALA A 50 -4.39 -9.63 8.25
N GLY A 51 -5.73 -9.62 8.31
CA GLY A 51 -6.49 -8.82 9.26
C GLY A 51 -6.17 -9.14 10.72
N LEU A 52 -6.04 -10.42 11.09
CA LEU A 52 -5.68 -10.82 12.45
C LEU A 52 -4.23 -10.49 12.81
N ALA A 53 -3.32 -10.58 11.83
CA ALA A 53 -1.90 -10.27 12.02
C ALA A 53 -1.60 -8.76 12.07
N LEU A 54 -2.47 -7.92 11.51
CA LEU A 54 -2.37 -6.46 11.60
C LEU A 54 -2.55 -6.01 13.05
N GLY A 55 -1.41 -5.82 13.73
CA GLY A 55 -1.34 -5.08 14.98
C GLY A 55 -1.47 -3.56 14.77
N PRO A 56 -1.22 -2.76 15.83
CA PRO A 56 -1.19 -1.31 15.73
C PRO A 56 -0.23 -0.85 14.63
N ILE A 57 -0.63 0.18 13.88
CA ILE A 57 0.22 0.72 12.80
C ILE A 57 1.55 1.21 13.36
N ARG A 58 2.63 0.84 12.68
CA ARG A 58 3.99 1.29 13.00
C ARG A 58 4.57 1.97 11.78
N PHE A 59 5.21 3.11 12.00
CA PHE A 59 5.94 3.83 10.98
C PHE A 59 7.42 3.63 11.22
N ASP A 60 8.15 3.32 10.17
CA ASP A 60 9.61 3.33 10.24
C ASP A 60 10.09 4.77 10.49
N THR A 61 11.04 4.90 11.41
CA THR A 61 11.74 6.16 11.69
C THR A 61 13.11 6.20 11.01
N ALA A 62 13.58 5.08 10.47
CA ALA A 62 14.81 5.01 9.71
C ALA A 62 14.58 5.54 8.29
N THR A 63 15.51 6.37 7.83
CA THR A 63 15.49 6.87 6.45
C THR A 63 16.20 5.87 5.55
N ASP A 64 15.44 5.06 4.82
CA ASP A 64 15.97 4.14 3.81
C ASP A 64 15.85 4.70 2.38
N ARG A 65 16.99 4.85 1.71
CA ARG A 65 17.05 5.41 0.34
C ARG A 65 16.38 4.53 -0.72
N SER A 66 16.34 3.21 -0.53
CA SER A 66 15.66 2.29 -1.45
C SER A 66 14.13 2.38 -1.28
N VAL A 67 13.62 2.57 -0.06
CA VAL A 67 12.19 2.90 0.19
C VAL A 67 11.85 4.22 -0.50
N GLN A 68 12.65 5.27 -0.26
CA GLN A 68 12.41 6.60 -0.84
C GLN A 68 12.43 6.59 -2.37
N GLY A 69 13.36 5.85 -2.99
CA GLY A 69 13.38 5.66 -4.43
C GLY A 69 12.10 5.00 -4.95
N SER A 70 11.64 3.94 -4.27
CA SER A 70 10.39 3.25 -4.62
C SER A 70 9.16 4.14 -4.47
N LEU A 71 9.10 4.94 -3.39
CA LEU A 71 8.06 5.94 -3.15
C LEU A 71 8.06 7.03 -4.23
N ASN A 72 9.23 7.48 -4.68
CA ASN A 72 9.33 8.51 -5.72
C ASN A 72 8.75 8.01 -7.05
N ILE A 73 9.02 6.77 -7.42
CA ILE A 73 8.44 6.14 -8.62
C ILE A 73 6.92 5.99 -8.46
N ALA A 74 6.45 5.43 -7.33
CA ALA A 74 5.02 5.31 -7.05
C ALA A 74 4.29 6.67 -7.10
N ARG A 75 4.93 7.72 -6.59
CA ARG A 75 4.41 9.09 -6.65
C ARG A 75 4.28 9.60 -8.07
N GLN A 76 5.25 9.33 -8.95
CA GLN A 76 5.17 9.71 -10.36
C GLN A 76 3.99 9.02 -11.04
N ASP A 77 3.83 7.71 -10.82
CA ASP A 77 2.71 6.92 -11.35
C ASP A 77 1.35 7.42 -10.86
N LEU A 78 1.28 7.80 -9.57
CA LEU A 78 0.10 8.39 -8.96
C LEU A 78 -0.20 9.79 -9.54
N ASN A 79 0.80 10.64 -9.68
CA ASN A 79 0.64 12.00 -10.22
C ASN A 79 0.03 11.97 -11.62
N ALA A 80 0.41 11.01 -12.46
CA ALA A 80 -0.19 10.83 -13.78
C ALA A 80 -1.70 10.55 -13.74
N LYS A 81 -2.22 9.99 -12.64
CA LYS A 81 -3.66 9.80 -12.39
C LYS A 81 -4.30 11.03 -11.78
N VAL A 82 -3.65 11.64 -10.79
CA VAL A 82 -4.14 12.86 -10.13
C VAL A 82 -4.36 13.98 -11.15
N MET A 83 -3.47 14.14 -12.13
CA MET A 83 -3.61 15.15 -13.18
C MET A 83 -4.78 14.91 -14.16
N ARG A 84 -5.45 13.76 -14.08
CA ARG A 84 -6.60 13.43 -14.94
C ARG A 84 -7.95 13.61 -14.25
N VAL A 85 -7.96 14.02 -12.98
CA VAL A 85 -9.17 14.27 -12.21
C VAL A 85 -9.17 15.70 -11.70
N ALA A 86 -10.36 16.30 -11.59
CA ALA A 86 -10.49 17.65 -11.05
C ALA A 86 -10.28 17.66 -9.53
N ASN A 87 -10.67 16.57 -8.87
CA ASN A 87 -10.53 16.39 -7.43
C ASN A 87 -9.90 15.03 -7.11
N VAL A 88 -8.87 15.02 -6.25
CA VAL A 88 -8.18 13.79 -5.83
C VAL A 88 -9.11 12.78 -5.14
N MET A 89 -10.23 13.24 -4.59
CA MET A 89 -11.26 12.39 -3.97
C MET A 89 -12.06 11.56 -4.98
N GLU A 90 -11.96 11.86 -6.28
CA GLU A 90 -12.59 11.08 -7.35
C GLU A 90 -11.80 9.80 -7.67
N LEU A 91 -10.57 9.67 -7.16
CA LEU A 91 -9.77 8.47 -7.35
C LEU A 91 -10.25 7.35 -6.41
N ASP A 92 -10.55 6.18 -6.98
CA ASP A 92 -10.76 4.95 -6.21
C ASP A 92 -9.43 4.50 -5.55
N PRO A 93 -9.32 4.56 -4.22
CA PRO A 93 -8.10 4.19 -3.50
C PRO A 93 -7.69 2.72 -3.72
N VAL A 94 -8.66 1.81 -3.87
CA VAL A 94 -8.40 0.37 -4.05
C VAL A 94 -7.87 0.10 -5.46
N ALA A 95 -8.49 0.68 -6.49
CA ALA A 95 -7.99 0.58 -7.86
C ALA A 95 -6.60 1.21 -8.01
N ILE A 96 -6.36 2.35 -7.36
CA ILE A 96 -5.04 2.99 -7.33
C ILE A 96 -4.02 2.08 -6.64
N ALA A 97 -4.35 1.48 -5.49
CA ALA A 97 -3.46 0.54 -4.80
C ALA A 97 -3.10 -0.64 -5.71
N CYS A 98 -4.08 -1.28 -6.37
CA CYS A 98 -3.81 -2.37 -7.30
C CYS A 98 -2.83 -1.95 -8.40
N ARG A 99 -3.05 -0.77 -9.00
CA ARG A 99 -2.19 -0.25 -10.07
C ARG A 99 -0.77 0.08 -9.60
N LEU A 100 -0.63 0.71 -8.42
CA LEU A 100 0.68 1.08 -7.88
C LEU A 100 1.53 -0.14 -7.51
N ASN A 101 0.89 -1.28 -7.26
CA ASN A 101 1.54 -2.52 -6.86
C ASN A 101 1.71 -3.52 -8.01
N HIS A 102 0.94 -3.39 -9.09
CA HIS A 102 1.09 -4.19 -10.30
C HIS A 102 2.14 -3.60 -11.25
N ARG A 103 3.37 -3.44 -10.73
CA ARG A 103 4.53 -2.93 -11.48
C ARG A 103 5.82 -3.50 -10.87
N PRO A 104 6.91 -3.59 -11.64
CA PRO A 104 8.21 -3.89 -11.05
C PRO A 104 8.67 -2.77 -10.10
N ALA A 105 9.35 -3.16 -9.03
CA ALA A 105 10.09 -2.30 -8.13
C ALA A 105 11.47 -2.91 -7.81
N THR A 106 12.33 -2.15 -7.13
CA THR A 106 13.68 -2.60 -6.79
C THR A 106 13.93 -2.46 -5.29
N VAL A 107 14.37 -3.55 -4.65
CA VAL A 107 14.81 -3.59 -3.25
C VAL A 107 16.30 -3.91 -3.24
N TYR A 108 17.14 -2.93 -2.91
CA TYR A 108 18.61 -3.07 -2.89
C TYR A 108 19.18 -3.76 -4.15
N GLY A 109 18.73 -3.34 -5.34
CA GLY A 109 19.16 -3.89 -6.63
C GLY A 109 18.42 -5.14 -7.09
N LYS A 110 17.58 -5.76 -6.26
CA LYS A 110 16.78 -6.94 -6.62
C LYS A 110 15.41 -6.52 -7.14
N LEU A 111 15.02 -7.10 -8.26
CA LEU A 111 13.70 -6.90 -8.87
C LEU A 111 12.63 -7.60 -8.03
N VAL A 112 11.55 -6.88 -7.69
CA VAL A 112 10.39 -7.40 -6.97
C VAL A 112 9.10 -6.93 -7.63
N TRP A 113 8.04 -7.72 -7.48
CA TRP A 113 6.67 -7.31 -7.78
C TRP A 113 5.94 -7.07 -6.46
N PRO A 114 5.60 -5.82 -6.11
CA PRO A 114 5.07 -5.50 -4.79
C PRO A 114 3.80 -6.25 -4.42
N ASP A 115 2.88 -6.42 -5.38
CA ASP A 115 1.69 -7.24 -5.22
C ASP A 115 2.05 -8.68 -4.83
N ARG A 116 2.89 -9.35 -5.63
CA ARG A 116 3.32 -10.73 -5.37
C ARG A 116 4.09 -10.88 -4.06
N ALA A 117 5.04 -9.98 -3.80
CA ALA A 117 5.85 -10.01 -2.59
C ALA A 117 5.00 -9.81 -1.32
N MET A 118 3.96 -8.97 -1.39
CA MET A 118 3.01 -8.81 -0.28
C MET A 118 2.16 -10.07 -0.10
N LEU A 119 1.66 -10.65 -1.19
CA LEU A 119 0.87 -11.89 -1.15
C LEU A 119 1.67 -13.07 -0.57
N GLU A 120 2.94 -13.18 -0.94
CA GLU A 120 3.87 -14.17 -0.37
C GLU A 120 4.09 -13.93 1.14
N ALA A 121 4.30 -12.67 1.54
CA ALA A 121 4.51 -12.31 2.94
C ALA A 121 3.27 -12.60 3.81
N ILE A 122 2.05 -12.38 3.31
CA ILE A 122 0.83 -12.74 4.06
C ILE A 122 0.59 -14.24 4.07
N ALA A 123 0.99 -14.96 3.01
CA ALA A 123 0.85 -16.41 2.95
C ALA A 123 1.76 -17.11 3.97
N SER A 124 2.90 -16.50 4.30
CA SER A 124 3.81 -16.98 5.35
C SER A 124 3.42 -16.57 6.77
N LEU A 125 2.28 -15.88 6.97
CA LEU A 125 1.73 -15.67 8.31
C LEU A 125 1.15 -17.00 8.82
N ALA A 126 1.74 -17.48 9.92
CA ALA A 126 1.33 -18.69 10.64
C ALA A 126 -0.10 -18.59 11.18
#